data_AF-A0A3M7M1N2-F1
#
_entry.id   AF-A0A3M7M1N2-F1
#
_cell.length_a   1.000
_cell.length_b   1.000
_cell.length_c   1.000
_cell.angle_alpha   90.00
_cell.angle_beta   90.00
_cell.angle_gamma   90.00
#
_symmetry.space_group_name_H-M   'P 1'
#
loop_
_entity.id
_entity.type
_entity.pdbx_description
1 polymer ?
#
loop_
_entity_poly.entity_id
_entity_poly.type
_entity_poly.pdbx_seq_one_letter_code
_entity_poly.pdbx_strand_id
1 'polypeptide(L)'
;MTYLTRQPAKGAYALGALGFEFLRLPLYFIKYLLSSGRQDATWTLRQALAVRVLSSVLWHLATVQVATPLPLTPNEEKERFVVIKPAKEEVYKGPLRSNEDVVPEEIGATWYPAPLTGGERY
;
A
#
# COMPACT_ATOMS: atom_id res chain seq x y z
N MET A 1 -12.55 -0.75 -11.54
CA MET A 1 -11.14 -1.20 -11.66
C MET A 1 -10.91 -2.40 -10.74
N THR A 2 -11.69 -3.48 -10.87
CA THR A 2 -11.69 -4.58 -9.88
C THR A 2 -11.10 -5.89 -10.43
N TYR A 3 -10.96 -5.99 -11.75
CA TYR A 3 -10.42 -7.20 -12.38
C TYR A 3 -8.90 -7.30 -12.32
N LEU A 4 -8.18 -6.16 -12.26
CA LEU A 4 -6.70 -6.13 -12.25
C LEU A 4 -6.09 -6.47 -10.89
N THR A 5 -6.90 -6.51 -9.82
CA THR A 5 -6.44 -6.75 -8.44
C THR A 5 -6.52 -8.23 -8.04
N ARG A 6 -7.20 -9.08 -8.84
CA ARG A 6 -7.35 -10.51 -8.56
C ARG A 6 -6.33 -11.35 -9.33
N GLN A 7 -5.75 -12.36 -8.67
CA GLN A 7 -4.94 -13.35 -9.36
C GLN A 7 -5.83 -14.18 -10.30
N PRO A 8 -5.40 -14.51 -11.54
CA PRO A 8 -4.07 -14.33 -12.12
C PRO A 8 -3.87 -13.00 -12.90
N ALA A 9 -4.91 -12.20 -13.08
CA ALA A 9 -4.87 -10.97 -13.88
C ALA A 9 -3.83 -9.96 -13.38
N LYS A 10 -3.64 -9.88 -12.05
CA LYS A 10 -2.59 -9.09 -11.42
C LYS A 10 -1.18 -9.48 -11.87
N GLY A 11 -0.91 -10.79 -11.95
CA GLY A 11 0.37 -11.32 -12.43
C GLY A 11 0.59 -11.03 -13.92
N ALA A 12 -0.42 -11.26 -14.75
CA ALA A 12 -0.36 -10.95 -16.17
C ALA A 12 -0.11 -9.45 -16.43
N TYR A 13 -0.79 -8.57 -15.68
CA TYR A 13 -0.55 -7.13 -15.74
C TYR A 13 0.87 -6.78 -15.31
N ALA A 14 1.38 -7.34 -14.21
CA ALA A 14 2.72 -7.03 -13.72
C ALA A 14 3.81 -7.42 -14.74
N LEU A 15 3.69 -8.59 -15.37
CA LEU A 15 4.61 -9.03 -16.43
C LEU A 15 4.54 -8.11 -17.66
N GLY A 16 3.33 -7.77 -18.10
CA GLY A 16 3.12 -6.84 -19.22
C GLY A 16 3.68 -5.44 -18.93
N ALA A 17 3.43 -4.92 -17.73
CA ALA A 17 3.92 -3.63 -17.26
C ALA A 17 5.45 -3.60 -17.20
N LEU A 18 6.08 -4.65 -16.66
CA LEU A 18 7.54 -4.78 -16.64
C LEU A 18 8.11 -4.79 -18.06
N GLY A 19 7.58 -5.63 -18.96
CA GLY A 19 8.02 -5.68 -20.35
C GLY A 19 7.88 -4.33 -21.06
N PHE A 20 6.76 -3.65 -20.85
CA PHE A 20 6.53 -2.32 -21.42
C PHE A 20 7.52 -1.27 -20.88
N GLU A 21 7.78 -1.24 -19.57
CA GLU A 21 8.73 -0.30 -18.98
C GLU A 21 10.18 -0.61 -19.40
N PHE A 22 10.56 -1.88 -19.56
CA PHE A 22 11.86 -2.27 -20.13
C PHE A 22 12.04 -1.75 -21.56
N LEU A 23 11.01 -1.83 -22.40
CA LEU A 23 11.07 -1.30 -23.77
C LEU A 23 11.10 0.23 -23.81
N ARG A 24 10.48 0.89 -22.82
CA ARG A 24 10.37 2.35 -22.76
C ARG A 24 11.59 3.03 -22.12
N LEU A 25 12.32 2.32 -21.26
CA LEU A 25 13.50 2.83 -20.55
C LEU A 25 14.58 3.40 -21.49
N PRO A 26 14.99 2.72 -22.57
CA PRO A 26 15.96 3.26 -23.53
C PRO A 26 15.51 4.57 -24.17
N LEU A 27 14.20 4.71 -24.46
CA LEU A 27 13.65 5.94 -25.03
C LEU A 27 13.80 7.12 -24.06
N TYR A 28 13.55 6.89 -22.76
CA TYR A 28 13.78 7.90 -21.74
C TYR A 28 15.25 8.22 -21.54
N PHE A 29 16.11 7.22 -21.61
CA PHE A 29 17.55 7.42 -21.53
C PHE A 29 18.02 8.39 -22.64
N ILE A 30 17.65 8.12 -23.89
CA ILE A 30 17.98 8.97 -25.04
C ILE A 30 17.38 10.37 -24.87
N LYS A 31 16.10 10.46 -24.49
CA LYS A 31 15.42 11.74 -24.26
C LYS A 31 16.12 12.60 -23.20
N TYR A 32 16.59 11.98 -22.12
CA TYR A 32 17.20 12.68 -20.99
C TYR A 32 18.69 13.00 -21.19
N LEU A 33 19.32 12.55 -22.28
CA LEU A 33 20.64 13.08 -22.68
C LEU A 33 20.57 14.59 -22.91
N LEU A 34 19.48 15.07 -23.49
CA LEU A 34 19.17 16.49 -23.61
C LEU A 34 18.60 17.02 -22.29
N SER A 35 19.22 18.07 -21.72
CA SER A 35 18.74 18.69 -20.47
C SER A 35 17.30 19.14 -20.56
N SER A 36 16.87 19.69 -21.69
CA SER A 36 15.49 20.14 -21.93
C SER A 36 14.47 19.00 -21.99
N GLY A 37 14.91 17.75 -22.18
CA GLY A 37 14.03 16.58 -22.20
C GLY A 37 13.74 16.00 -20.82
N ARG A 38 14.46 16.43 -19.79
CA ARG A 38 14.31 15.99 -18.40
C ARG A 38 13.09 16.66 -17.75
N GLN A 39 12.64 16.13 -16.62
CA GLN A 39 11.57 16.71 -15.81
C GLN A 39 11.95 18.10 -15.29
N ASP A 40 13.24 18.30 -15.01
CA ASP A 40 13.85 19.58 -14.67
C ASP A 40 15.19 19.66 -15.40
N ALA A 41 15.42 20.77 -16.10
CA ALA A 41 16.61 20.97 -16.94
C ALA A 41 17.92 21.06 -16.13
N THR A 42 17.85 21.34 -14.82
CA THR A 42 19.00 21.41 -13.92
C THR A 42 19.41 20.05 -13.37
N TRP A 43 18.54 19.04 -13.47
CA TRP A 43 18.81 17.72 -12.91
C TRP A 43 19.86 16.97 -13.70
N THR A 44 20.66 16.18 -13.00
CA THR A 44 21.56 15.20 -13.64
C THR A 44 20.75 14.09 -14.33
N LEU A 45 21.35 13.44 -15.33
CA LEU A 45 20.75 12.29 -16.01
C LEU A 45 20.33 11.19 -15.02
N ARG A 46 21.16 10.93 -14.00
CA ARG A 46 20.88 9.92 -12.96
C ARG A 46 19.64 10.27 -12.14
N GLN A 47 19.49 11.52 -11.72
CA GLN A 47 18.31 11.98 -10.98
C GLN A 47 17.04 11.86 -11.83
N ALA A 48 17.07 12.33 -13.07
CA ALA A 48 15.94 12.26 -13.99
C ALA A 48 15.47 10.82 -14.25
N LEU A 49 16.41 9.89 -14.46
CA LEU A 49 16.14 8.46 -14.61
C LEU A 49 15.61 7.83 -13.32
N ALA A 50 16.26 8.07 -12.17
CA ALA A 50 15.87 7.48 -10.90
C ALA A 50 14.43 7.88 -10.51
N VAL A 51 14.09 9.16 -10.63
CA VAL A 51 12.73 9.65 -10.35
C VAL A 51 11.71 9.07 -11.33
N ARG A 52 12.08 8.93 -12.61
CA ARG A 52 11.20 8.32 -13.62
C ARG A 52 10.91 6.85 -13.30
N VAL A 53 11.93 6.07 -12.93
CA VAL A 53 11.80 4.67 -12.54
C VAL A 53 10.96 4.55 -11.27
N LEU A 54 11.27 5.33 -10.23
CA LEU A 54 10.52 5.33 -8.97
C LEU A 54 9.05 5.66 -9.19
N SER A 55 8.75 6.71 -9.96
CA SER A 55 7.37 7.10 -10.27
C SER A 55 6.62 5.99 -11.00
N SER A 56 7.28 5.30 -11.93
CA SER A 56 6.71 4.17 -12.67
C SER A 56 6.42 2.98 -11.75
N VAL A 57 7.36 2.62 -10.87
CA VAL A 57 7.18 1.57 -9.87
C VAL A 57 6.00 1.90 -8.96
N LEU A 58 5.95 3.12 -8.40
CA LEU A 58 4.86 3.55 -7.52
C LEU A 58 3.51 3.52 -8.23
N TRP A 59 3.45 3.97 -9.49
CA TRP A 59 2.24 3.91 -10.31
C TRP A 59 1.73 2.47 -10.47
N HIS A 60 2.61 1.54 -10.80
CA HIS A 60 2.22 0.14 -10.96
C HIS A 60 1.83 -0.50 -9.64
N LEU A 61 2.56 -0.25 -8.54
CA LEU A 61 2.21 -0.71 -7.20
C LEU A 61 0.82 -0.22 -6.77
N ALA A 62 0.51 1.05 -7.04
CA ALA A 62 -0.80 1.63 -6.77
C ALA A 62 -1.90 1.01 -7.66
N THR A 63 -1.61 0.84 -8.96
CA THR A 63 -2.58 0.29 -9.94
C THR A 63 -2.97 -1.14 -9.59
N VAL A 64 -2.01 -1.97 -9.20
CA VAL A 64 -2.28 -3.37 -8.81
C VAL A 64 -2.74 -3.51 -7.36
N GLN A 65 -2.85 -2.40 -6.62
CA GLN A 65 -3.17 -2.36 -5.19
C GLN A 65 -2.37 -3.42 -4.45
N VAL A 66 -1.04 -3.25 -4.36
CA VAL A 66 -0.23 -4.12 -3.50
C VAL A 66 -0.65 -3.87 -2.06
N ALA A 67 -1.65 -4.62 -1.60
CA ALA A 67 -2.04 -4.68 -0.22
C ALA A 67 -0.95 -5.46 0.53
N THR A 68 -0.35 -4.81 1.53
CA THR A 68 0.46 -5.52 2.50
C THR A 68 -0.49 -6.33 3.37
N PRO A 69 -0.37 -7.67 3.44
CA PRO A 69 -1.14 -8.45 4.39
C PRO A 69 -0.86 -7.89 5.77
N LEU A 70 -1.92 -7.57 6.53
CA LEU A 70 -1.80 -7.14 7.92
C LEU A 70 -2.18 -8.34 8.79
N PRO A 71 -1.22 -9.25 9.09
CA PRO A 71 -1.53 -10.43 9.86
C PRO A 71 -1.94 -10.02 11.27
N LEU A 72 -3.04 -10.57 11.76
CA LEU A 72 -3.50 -10.40 13.15
C LEU A 72 -2.75 -11.36 14.09
N THR A 73 -1.44 -11.51 13.89
CA THR A 73 -0.57 -12.37 14.70
C THR A 73 0.28 -11.53 15.64
N PRO A 74 0.42 -11.93 16.92
CA PRO A 74 1.11 -11.13 17.93
C PRO A 74 2.62 -10.97 17.71
N ASN A 75 3.26 -11.84 16.92
CA ASN A 75 4.70 -11.78 16.59
C ASN A 75 5.59 -11.39 17.80
N GLU A 76 6.41 -10.34 17.67
CA GLU A 76 7.30 -9.82 18.71
C GLU A 76 6.57 -9.14 19.88
N GLU A 77 5.30 -8.77 19.71
CA GLU A 77 4.52 -8.05 20.71
C GLU A 77 3.91 -8.98 21.77
N LYS A 78 3.78 -10.29 21.44
CA LYS A 78 3.35 -11.36 22.35
C LYS A 78 2.09 -10.98 23.13
N GLU A 79 2.17 -10.94 24.46
CA GLU A 79 1.08 -10.65 25.40
C GLU A 79 0.53 -9.23 25.28
N ARG A 80 1.27 -8.31 24.65
CA ARG A 80 0.83 -6.92 24.43
C ARG A 80 -0.13 -6.79 23.26
N PHE A 81 -0.08 -7.70 22.31
CA PHE A 81 -0.94 -7.66 21.13
C PHE A 81 -2.24 -8.40 21.40
N VAL A 82 -3.36 -7.74 21.11
CA VAL A 82 -4.71 -8.28 21.24
C VAL A 82 -5.48 -8.06 19.95
N VAL A 83 -6.37 -9.00 19.63
CA VAL A 83 -7.33 -8.86 18.53
C VAL A 83 -8.65 -8.38 19.11
N ILE A 84 -9.11 -7.22 18.66
CA ILE A 84 -10.38 -6.61 19.06
C ILE A 84 -11.44 -7.03 18.06
N LYS A 85 -12.50 -7.65 18.56
CA LYS A 85 -13.68 -8.01 17.75
C LYS A 85 -14.52 -6.76 17.46
N PRO A 86 -15.20 -6.71 16.30
CA PRO A 86 -16.22 -5.71 16.04
C PRO A 86 -17.21 -5.57 17.21
N ALA A 87 -17.64 -4.33 17.45
CA ALA A 87 -18.70 -4.05 18.39
C ALA A 87 -20.05 -4.55 17.85
N LYS A 88 -21.10 -4.51 18.68
CA LYS A 88 -22.45 -4.88 18.24
C LYS A 88 -22.93 -3.94 17.14
N GLU A 89 -23.64 -4.50 16.17
CA GLU A 89 -24.10 -3.76 14.99
C GLU A 89 -24.87 -2.46 15.34
N GLU A 90 -25.64 -2.48 16.43
CA GLU A 90 -26.43 -1.38 16.98
C GLU A 90 -25.62 -0.10 17.32
N VAL A 91 -24.31 -0.22 17.55
CA VAL A 91 -23.46 0.93 17.91
C VAL A 91 -22.93 1.69 16.70
N TYR A 92 -22.91 1.08 15.51
CA TYR A 92 -22.47 1.73 14.28
C TYR A 92 -23.61 2.63 13.75
N LYS A 93 -23.35 3.94 13.72
CA LYS A 93 -24.34 4.96 13.31
C LYS A 93 -23.72 5.98 12.37
N GLY A 94 -24.57 6.62 11.57
CA GLY A 94 -24.17 7.74 10.71
C GLY A 94 -23.08 7.35 9.70
N PRO A 95 -21.91 8.02 9.67
CA PRO A 95 -20.82 7.73 8.73
C PRO A 95 -20.31 6.28 8.79
N LEU A 96 -20.46 5.60 9.94
CA LEU A 96 -20.05 4.20 10.09
C LEU A 96 -20.97 3.22 9.35
N ARG A 97 -22.09 3.70 8.80
CA ARG A 97 -23.04 2.93 7.98
C ARG A 97 -23.33 3.57 6.63
N SER A 98 -22.66 4.68 6.29
CA SER A 98 -22.96 5.41 5.06
C SER A 98 -22.38 4.74 3.81
N ASN A 99 -21.51 3.73 3.96
CA ASN A 99 -20.87 3.04 2.86
C ASN A 99 -20.94 1.52 3.09
N GLU A 100 -21.57 0.79 2.16
CA GLU A 100 -21.71 -0.67 2.20
C GLU A 100 -20.36 -1.40 2.09
N ASP A 101 -19.35 -0.77 1.48
CA ASP A 101 -18.00 -1.32 1.35
C ASP A 101 -17.15 -1.13 2.64
N VAL A 102 -17.63 -0.35 3.61
CA VAL A 102 -16.91 -0.08 4.87
C VAL A 102 -17.62 -0.80 6.01
N VAL A 103 -17.20 -2.04 6.26
CA VAL A 103 -17.76 -2.90 7.29
C VAL A 103 -16.82 -3.03 8.49
N PRO A 104 -17.34 -3.22 9.71
CA PRO A 104 -16.52 -3.54 10.87
C PRO A 104 -15.79 -4.88 10.69
N GLU A 105 -14.47 -4.89 10.93
CA GLU A 105 -13.65 -6.10 10.92
C GLU A 105 -12.82 -6.24 12.21
N GLU A 106 -12.26 -7.43 12.42
CA GLU A 106 -11.30 -7.68 13.50
C GLU A 106 -10.04 -6.85 13.29
N ILE A 107 -9.60 -6.14 14.34
CA ILE A 107 -8.41 -5.29 14.30
C ILE A 107 -7.39 -5.72 15.34
N GLY A 108 -6.11 -5.60 15.01
CA GLY A 108 -5.00 -5.78 15.95
C GLY A 108 -4.75 -4.50 16.74
N ALA A 109 -4.46 -4.64 18.04
CA ALA A 109 -4.11 -3.54 18.91
C ALA A 109 -2.98 -3.95 19.86
N THR A 110 -2.14 -2.98 20.25
CA THR A 110 -0.96 -3.21 21.07
C THR A 110 -1.00 -2.36 22.34
N TRP A 111 -0.82 -3.00 23.49
CA TRP A 111 -0.71 -2.31 24.78
C TRP A 111 0.71 -1.83 25.05
N TYR A 112 0.84 -0.61 25.58
CA TYR A 112 2.10 -0.06 26.09
C TYR A 112 1.90 0.53 27.49
N PRO A 113 2.78 0.21 28.47
CA PRO A 113 3.85 -0.78 28.40
C PRO A 113 3.35 -2.24 28.48
N ALA A 114 2.19 -2.47 29.10
CA ALA A 114 1.57 -3.78 29.28
C ALA A 114 0.03 -3.66 29.28
N PRO A 115 -0.71 -4.75 29.04
CA PRO A 115 -2.18 -4.74 29.13
C PRO A 115 -2.68 -4.38 30.53
N LEU A 116 -3.83 -3.70 30.59
CA LEU A 116 -4.53 -3.46 31.85
C LEU A 116 -5.05 -4.81 32.40
N THR A 117 -4.46 -5.28 33.49
CA THR A 117 -5.01 -6.40 34.26
C THR A 117 -6.18 -5.90 35.11
N GLY A 118 -7.32 -6.60 35.08
CA GLY A 118 -8.60 -6.16 35.65
C GLY A 118 -8.68 -6.00 37.18
N GLY A 119 -7.57 -5.75 37.87
CA GLY A 119 -7.48 -5.57 39.33
C GLY A 119 -7.12 -4.15 39.78
N GLU A 120 -6.62 -3.28 38.90
CA GLU A 120 -6.27 -1.89 39.26
C GLU A 120 -7.48 -0.97 39.02
N ARG A 121 -8.42 -1.02 39.95
CA ARG A 121 -9.48 0.00 40.07
C ARG A 121 -9.05 1.00 41.14
N TYR A 122 -9.01 2.28 40.77
CA TYR A 122 -9.02 3.40 41.71
C TYR A 122 -10.27 3.34 42.60
#